data_AF-A0A2D9N1M7-F1
#
_entry.id   AF-A0A2D9N1M7-F1
#
_cell.length_a   1.000
_cell.length_b   1.000
_cell.length_c   1.000
_cell.angle_alpha   90.00
_cell.angle_beta   90.00
_cell.angle_gamma   90.00
#
_symmetry.space_group_name_H-M   'P 1'
#
loop_
_entity.id
_entity.type
_entity.pdbx_description
1 polymer ?
#
loop_
_entity_poly.entity_id
_entity_poly.type
_entity_poly.pdbx_seq_one_letter_code
_entity_poly.pdbx_strand_id
1 'polypeptide(L)'
;MAISKFFNDQGGTLPSSSGTGSEITEDLTNQINGQKTSFSLSNKYVAGALRVYYNGLRQGIGDSVTEDTGRMSFTLDFIPLAGDKLFADYEKSTQ
;
A
#
# COMPACT_ATOMS: atom_id res chain seq x y z
N MET A 1 14.15 47.84 22.38
CA MET A 1 14.76 46.96 21.37
C MET A 1 14.26 45.54 21.63
N ALA A 2 13.21 45.10 20.94
CA ALA A 2 12.69 43.75 21.09
C ALA A 2 13.30 42.85 20.01
N ILE A 3 13.95 41.77 20.42
CA ILE A 3 14.42 40.72 19.52
C ILE A 3 13.22 39.86 19.10
N SER A 4 12.79 39.98 17.84
CA SER A 4 11.78 39.11 17.26
C SER A 4 12.31 37.68 17.22
N LYS A 5 11.56 36.74 17.83
CA LYS A 5 11.82 35.31 17.72
C LYS A 5 11.64 34.90 16.26
N PHE A 6 12.73 34.64 15.55
CA PHE A 6 12.69 33.93 14.28
C PHE A 6 12.34 32.48 14.59
N PHE A 7 11.05 32.17 14.64
CA PHE A 7 10.62 30.78 14.49
C PHE A 7 10.91 30.40 13.04
N ASN A 8 11.87 29.50 12.86
CA ASN A 8 12.05 28.79 11.61
C ASN A 8 10.85 27.84 11.43
N ASP A 9 9.81 28.31 10.73
CA ASP A 9 8.61 27.51 10.39
C ASP A 9 8.86 26.56 9.21
N GLN A 10 10.10 26.40 8.77
CA GLN A 10 10.42 25.59 7.59
C GLN A 10 11.30 24.42 7.99
N GLY A 11 10.68 23.46 8.68
CA GLY A 11 11.24 22.13 8.88
C GLY A 11 10.73 21.19 7.78
N GLY A 12 11.41 21.14 6.63
CA GLY A 12 11.15 20.09 5.66
C GLY A 12 11.64 20.43 4.27
N THR A 13 12.82 19.95 3.91
CA THR A 13 13.33 19.92 2.55
C THR A 13 12.29 19.30 1.61
N LEU A 14 11.91 20.03 0.56
CA LEU A 14 11.15 19.51 -0.56
C LEU A 14 11.77 18.19 -1.05
N PRO A 15 10.93 17.26 -1.49
CA PRO A 15 11.11 16.80 -2.85
C PRO A 15 9.91 17.25 -3.68
N SER A 16 10.22 18.05 -4.69
CA SER A 16 9.47 18.05 -5.94
C SER A 16 9.25 16.61 -6.39
N SER A 17 8.03 16.13 -6.31
CA SER A 17 7.57 15.07 -7.20
C SER A 17 6.17 15.45 -7.64
N SER A 18 6.07 16.00 -8.85
CA SER A 18 4.85 15.89 -9.65
C SER A 18 4.67 14.42 -10.04
N GLY A 19 4.40 13.57 -9.05
CA GLY A 19 3.90 12.22 -9.25
C GLY A 19 2.39 12.30 -9.07
N THR A 20 1.65 12.31 -10.17
CA THR A 20 0.18 12.30 -10.17
C THR A 20 -0.34 10.90 -9.82
N GLY A 21 0.04 10.41 -8.64
CA GLY A 21 -0.36 9.11 -8.12
C GLY A 21 -0.52 9.21 -6.61
N SER A 22 -1.75 9.07 -6.11
CA SER A 22 -1.98 9.00 -4.67
C SER A 22 -1.55 7.60 -4.21
N GLU A 23 -0.40 7.50 -3.54
CA GLU A 23 0.02 6.25 -2.88
C GLU A 23 -0.90 6.00 -1.68
N ILE A 24 -1.42 4.77 -1.57
CA ILE A 24 -2.35 4.34 -0.52
C ILE A 24 -1.75 3.12 0.17
N THR A 25 -1.75 3.15 1.50
CA THR A 25 -1.51 1.97 2.34
C THR A 25 -2.84 1.46 2.88
N GLU A 26 -3.11 0.18 2.70
CA GLU A 26 -4.34 -0.48 3.15
C GLU A 26 -4.00 -1.67 4.05
N ASP A 27 -4.61 -1.71 5.25
CA ASP A 27 -4.54 -2.86 6.15
C ASP A 27 -5.64 -3.86 5.78
N LEU A 28 -5.21 -5.02 5.29
CA LEU A 28 -6.07 -6.11 4.82
C LEU A 28 -6.14 -7.26 5.83
N THR A 29 -5.54 -7.10 7.02
CA THR A 29 -5.48 -8.13 8.06
C THR A 29 -6.86 -8.67 8.41
N ASN A 30 -7.88 -7.82 8.43
CA ASN A 30 -9.27 -8.22 8.72
C ASN A 30 -9.90 -9.14 7.66
N GLN A 31 -9.30 -9.27 6.47
CA GLN A 31 -9.77 -10.17 5.42
C GLN A 31 -9.18 -11.58 5.55
N ILE A 32 -8.13 -11.76 6.36
CA ILE A 32 -7.52 -13.06 6.61
C ILE A 32 -8.46 -13.92 7.45
N ASN A 33 -8.79 -15.11 6.94
CA ASN A 33 -9.64 -16.08 7.63
C ASN A 33 -9.06 -17.50 7.67
N GLY A 34 -7.78 -17.67 7.31
CA GLY A 34 -7.13 -18.99 7.27
C GLY A 34 -7.55 -19.89 6.10
N GLN A 35 -8.32 -19.39 5.13
CA GLN A 35 -8.84 -20.20 4.01
C GLN A 35 -8.79 -19.48 2.66
N LYS A 36 -8.79 -18.15 2.63
CA LYS A 36 -8.82 -17.35 1.41
C LYS A 36 -7.41 -16.93 1.00
N THR A 37 -7.19 -16.93 -0.31
CA THR A 37 -5.98 -16.38 -0.95
C THR A 37 -6.26 -15.10 -1.72
N SER A 38 -7.54 -14.74 -1.93
CA SER A 38 -7.95 -13.52 -2.64
C SER A 38 -8.27 -12.41 -1.66
N PHE A 39 -7.72 -11.22 -1.92
CA PHE A 39 -7.86 -10.03 -1.10
C PHE A 39 -8.34 -8.87 -1.95
N SER A 40 -9.32 -8.12 -1.43
CA SER A 40 -9.90 -6.97 -2.11
C SER A 40 -9.29 -5.68 -1.57
N LEU A 41 -9.07 -4.73 -2.46
CA LEU A 41 -8.63 -3.37 -2.16
C LEU A 41 -9.81 -2.40 -2.26
N SER A 42 -9.71 -1.29 -1.54
CA SER A 42 -10.74 -0.26 -1.53
C SER A 42 -10.74 0.60 -2.81
N ASN A 43 -9.63 0.65 -3.55
CA ASN A 43 -9.47 1.46 -4.75
C ASN A 43 -8.89 0.66 -5.92
N LYS A 44 -9.16 1.12 -7.14
CA LYS A 44 -8.41 0.69 -8.32
C LYS A 44 -6.97 1.20 -8.20
N TYR A 45 -6.04 0.38 -8.66
CA TYR A 45 -4.61 0.66 -8.58
C TYR A 45 -3.95 0.51 -9.95
N VAL A 46 -2.81 1.17 -10.11
CA VAL A 46 -1.99 1.08 -11.33
C VAL A 46 -1.35 -0.32 -11.38
N ALA A 47 -1.44 -1.00 -12.52
CA ALA A 47 -0.82 -2.31 -12.72
C ALA A 47 0.69 -2.25 -12.48
N GLY A 48 1.24 -3.20 -11.71
CA GLY A 48 2.66 -3.23 -11.33
C GLY A 48 3.04 -2.26 -10.21
N ALA A 49 2.10 -1.45 -9.70
CA ALA A 49 2.34 -0.57 -8.56
C ALA A 49 1.94 -1.18 -7.20
N LEU A 50 1.41 -2.43 -7.18
CA LEU A 50 1.06 -3.10 -5.93
C LEU A 50 2.32 -3.61 -5.20
N ARG A 51 2.37 -3.41 -3.89
CA ARG A 51 3.35 -3.99 -2.98
C ARG A 51 2.59 -4.63 -1.83
N VAL A 52 2.68 -5.95 -1.71
CA VAL A 52 2.03 -6.70 -0.63
C VAL A 52 3.06 -7.07 0.42
N TYR A 53 2.70 -6.86 1.69
CA TYR A 53 3.52 -7.21 2.84
C TYR A 53 2.77 -8.18 3.73
N TYR A 54 3.32 -9.38 3.87
CA TYR A 54 2.80 -10.42 4.73
C TYR A 54 3.71 -10.55 5.95
N ASN A 55 3.17 -10.34 7.16
CA ASN A 55 3.93 -10.29 8.41
C ASN A 55 5.16 -9.36 8.35
N GLY A 56 5.04 -8.25 7.60
CA GLY A 56 6.11 -7.27 7.40
C GLY A 56 7.12 -7.61 6.31
N LEU A 57 7.02 -8.79 5.69
CA LEU A 57 7.88 -9.20 4.57
C LEU A 57 7.21 -8.89 3.23
N ARG A 58 7.93 -8.18 2.36
CA ARG A 58 7.47 -7.87 1.01
C ARG A 58 7.41 -9.14 0.16
N GLN A 59 6.25 -9.38 -0.45
CA GLN A 59 6.01 -10.51 -1.35
C GLN A 59 6.35 -10.14 -2.80
N GLY A 60 6.78 -11.14 -3.58
CA GLY A 60 7.12 -10.95 -4.99
C GLY A 60 5.89 -10.91 -5.88
N ILE A 61 5.75 -9.87 -6.71
CA ILE A 61 4.74 -9.84 -7.78
C ILE A 61 5.13 -10.84 -8.87
N GLY A 62 4.18 -11.69 -9.28
CA GLY A 62 4.39 -12.76 -10.26
C GLY A 62 4.97 -14.05 -9.69
N ASP A 63 5.37 -14.04 -8.42
CA ASP A 63 5.80 -15.23 -7.67
C ASP A 63 4.70 -15.59 -6.65
N SER A 64 4.68 -14.89 -5.52
CA SER A 64 3.69 -15.11 -4.47
C SER A 64 2.43 -14.26 -4.57
N VAL A 65 2.44 -13.21 -5.40
CA VAL A 65 1.31 -12.27 -5.57
C VAL A 65 0.93 -12.20 -7.04
N THR A 66 -0.35 -12.44 -7.34
CA THR A 66 -0.93 -12.20 -8.67
C THR A 66 -1.93 -11.06 -8.60
N GLU A 67 -1.66 -9.98 -9.34
CA GLU A 67 -2.53 -8.81 -9.43
C GLU A 67 -3.82 -9.13 -10.22
N ASP A 68 -4.96 -8.62 -9.75
CA ASP A 68 -6.22 -8.53 -10.51
C ASP A 68 -6.68 -7.07 -10.55
N THR A 69 -6.05 -6.31 -11.44
CA THR A 69 -6.32 -4.87 -11.64
C THR A 69 -7.72 -4.60 -12.18
N GLY A 70 -8.36 -5.60 -12.80
CA GLY A 70 -9.74 -5.52 -13.27
C GLY A 70 -10.78 -5.57 -12.16
N ARG A 71 -10.44 -6.19 -11.01
CA ARG A 71 -11.36 -6.39 -9.88
C ARG A 71 -10.96 -5.71 -8.59
N MET A 72 -9.98 -4.79 -8.63
CA MET A 72 -9.47 -4.12 -7.43
C MET A 72 -9.02 -5.14 -6.38
N SER A 73 -8.39 -6.23 -6.80
CA SER A 73 -8.01 -7.32 -5.93
C SER A 73 -6.65 -7.88 -6.32
N PHE A 74 -6.13 -8.76 -5.48
CA PHE A 74 -4.99 -9.62 -5.82
C PHE A 74 -5.17 -10.97 -5.15
N THR A 75 -4.36 -11.93 -5.56
CA THR A 75 -4.30 -13.26 -4.95
C THR A 75 -2.90 -13.59 -4.47
N LEU A 76 -2.82 -14.36 -3.40
CA LEU A 76 -1.60 -15.00 -2.91
C LEU A 76 -1.53 -16.45 -3.39
N ASP A 77 -0.33 -16.99 -3.54
CA ASP A 77 -0.09 -18.41 -3.83
C ASP A 77 -0.18 -19.30 -2.57
N PHE A 78 -0.14 -18.69 -1.39
CA PHE A 78 -0.35 -19.35 -0.09
C PHE A 78 -1.59 -18.81 0.63
N ILE A 79 -2.03 -19.54 1.66
CA ILE A 79 -3.14 -19.14 2.54
C ILE A 79 -2.57 -18.50 3.82
N PRO A 80 -2.76 -17.19 4.05
CA PRO A 80 -2.45 -16.54 5.33
C PRO A 80 -3.24 -17.17 6.48
N LEU A 81 -2.61 -17.43 7.63
CA LEU A 81 -3.29 -17.98 8.79
C LEU A 81 -3.98 -16.88 9.60
N ALA A 82 -5.08 -17.23 10.27
CA ALA A 82 -5.76 -16.29 11.15
C ALA A 82 -4.81 -15.78 12.25
N GLY A 83 -4.68 -14.46 12.36
CA GLY A 83 -3.75 -13.79 13.27
C GLY A 83 -2.49 -13.24 12.60
N ASP A 84 -2.21 -13.60 11.34
CA ASP A 84 -1.17 -12.96 10.54
C ASP A 84 -1.57 -11.55 10.10
N LYS A 85 -0.59 -10.76 9.67
CA LYS A 85 -0.79 -9.39 9.18
C LYS A 85 -0.61 -9.30 7.68
N LEU A 86 -1.47 -8.52 7.03
CA LEU A 86 -1.40 -8.26 5.59
C LEU A 86 -1.63 -6.79 5.31
N PHE A 87 -0.66 -6.17 4.64
CA PHE A 87 -0.74 -4.79 4.19
C PHE A 87 -0.50 -4.72 2.69
N ALA A 88 -1.12 -3.74 2.04
CA ALA A 88 -0.87 -3.43 0.64
C ALA A 88 -0.57 -1.94 0.48
N ASP A 89 0.55 -1.63 -0.15
CA ASP A 89 0.82 -0.28 -0.66
C ASP A 89 0.58 -0.30 -2.16
N TYR A 90 -0.12 0.71 -2.69
CA TYR A 90 -0.36 0.81 -4.12
C TYR A 90 -0.59 2.26 -4.56
N GLU A 91 -0.26 2.55 -5.82
CA GLU A 91 -0.64 3.80 -6.46
C GLU A 91 -2.09 3.72 -6.94
N LYS A 92 -2.94 4.64 -6.46
CA LYS A 92 -4.33 4.73 -6.91
C LYS A 92 -4.38 5.10 -8.39
N SER A 93 -5.08 4.30 -9.18
CA SER A 93 -5.40 4.65 -10.57
C SER A 93 -6.48 5.72 -10.59
N THR A 94 -6.18 6.88 -11.15
CA THR A 94 -7.18 7.86 -11.59
C THR A 94 -7.77 7.37 -12.91
N GLN A 95 -8.85 6.60 -12.85
CA GLN A 95 -9.70 6.42 -14.03
C GLN A 95 -10.54 7.67 -14.26
#